data_AF-A0A7Y1AD50-F1
#
_entry.id   AF-A0A7Y1AD50-F1
#
_cell.length_a   1.000
_cell.length_b   1.000
_cell.length_c   1.000
_cell.angle_alpha   90.00
_cell.angle_beta   90.00
_cell.angle_gamma   90.00
#
_symmetry.space_group_name_H-M   'P 1'
#
loop_
_entity.id
_entity.type
_entity.pdbx_description
1 polymer ?
#
loop_
_entity_poly.entity_id
_entity_poly.type
_entity_poly.pdbx_seq_one_letter_code
_entity_poly.pdbx_strand_id
1 'polypeptide(L)'
;MPLDETNQAEFDELHTQIHEAIHADHEIRWMQTVGGFSGRRMPEQGMFVKTGPHGGSMRGSIGWVAQVRLKQGQFGSDNYILCHAGNGGWLMQHSNNVFYPLNPDEVELVRPFFADRLPENEDFSRGYIPLAAKKLALLAS
;
A
#
# COMPACT_ATOMS: atom_id res chain seq x y z
N MET A 1 2.92 13.88 3.49
CA MET A 1 3.70 14.11 4.72
C MET A 1 3.49 12.91 5.64
N PRO A 2 4.39 12.65 6.61
CA PRO A 2 4.14 11.66 7.66
C PRO A 2 2.80 11.92 8.37
N LEU A 3 2.27 10.90 9.06
CA LEU A 3 1.20 11.10 10.04
C LEU A 3 1.63 12.16 11.06
N ASP A 4 0.67 12.92 11.62
CA ASP A 4 0.97 13.75 12.80
C ASP A 4 1.23 12.87 14.04
N GLU A 5 1.80 13.44 15.09
CA GLU A 5 2.27 12.68 16.26
C GLU A 5 1.15 11.90 16.97
N THR A 6 -0.09 12.40 16.97
CA THR A 6 -1.22 11.74 17.63
C THR A 6 -1.75 10.57 16.80
N ASN A 7 -1.94 10.77 15.50
CA ASN A 7 -2.36 9.70 14.58
C ASN A 7 -1.27 8.65 14.37
N GLN A 8 0.00 9.01 14.61
CA GLN A 8 1.12 8.09 14.44
C GLN A 8 1.15 6.98 15.49
N ALA A 9 0.85 7.28 16.75
CA ALA A 9 0.85 6.27 17.82
C ALA A 9 -0.26 5.23 17.61
N GLU A 10 -1.46 5.68 17.24
CA GLU A 10 -2.60 4.80 16.94
C GLU A 10 -2.31 3.91 15.72
N PHE A 11 -1.69 4.48 14.67
CA PHE A 11 -1.31 3.70 13.50
C PHE A 11 -0.22 2.68 13.81
N ASP A 12 0.76 3.02 14.65
CA ASP A 12 1.84 2.12 15.07
C ASP A 12 1.26 0.93 15.88
N GLU A 13 0.27 1.18 16.75
CA GLU A 13 -0.44 0.13 17.48
C GLU A 13 -1.24 -0.78 16.53
N LEU A 14 -2.04 -0.20 15.65
CA LEU A 14 -2.81 -0.95 14.64
C LEU A 14 -1.90 -1.78 13.73
N HIS A 15 -0.79 -1.21 13.29
CA HIS A 15 0.21 -1.91 12.48
C HIS A 15 0.75 -3.15 13.21
N THR A 16 1.06 -2.99 14.50
CA THR A 16 1.53 -4.09 15.35
C THR A 16 0.47 -5.18 15.47
N GLN A 17 -0.79 -4.81 15.72
CA GLN A 17 -1.91 -5.77 15.79
C GLN A 17 -2.08 -6.57 14.49
N ILE A 18 -2.04 -5.91 13.33
CA ILE A 18 -2.11 -6.57 12.02
C ILE A 18 -0.90 -7.48 11.80
N HIS A 19 0.29 -7.04 12.20
CA HIS A 19 1.50 -7.85 12.07
C HIS A 19 1.42 -9.14 12.88
N GLU A 20 1.01 -9.05 14.14
CA GLU A 20 0.82 -10.19 15.03
C GLU A 20 -0.30 -11.12 14.55
N ALA A 21 -1.41 -10.57 14.04
CA ALA A 21 -2.49 -11.37 13.45
C ALA A 21 -2.00 -12.18 12.24
N ILE A 22 -1.20 -11.55 11.35
CA ILE A 22 -0.58 -12.25 10.22
C ILE A 22 0.39 -13.34 10.70
N HIS A 23 1.12 -13.09 11.78
CA HIS A 23 2.06 -14.05 12.34
C HIS A 23 1.35 -15.25 12.97
N ALA A 24 0.29 -15.00 13.75
CA ALA A 24 -0.53 -16.03 14.37
C ALA A 24 -1.16 -16.98 13.34
N ASP A 25 -1.63 -16.42 12.22
CA ASP A 25 -2.27 -17.18 11.13
C ASP A 25 -1.34 -17.39 9.92
N HIS A 26 -0.03 -17.48 10.14
CA HIS A 26 0.98 -17.39 9.07
C HIS A 26 0.74 -18.37 7.92
N GLU A 27 0.45 -19.65 8.19
CA GLU A 27 0.26 -20.64 7.13
C GLU A 27 -0.92 -20.28 6.20
N ILE A 28 -2.02 -19.81 6.79
CA ILE A 28 -3.23 -19.41 6.05
C ILE A 28 -2.93 -18.12 5.26
N ARG A 29 -2.34 -17.12 5.92
CA ARG A 29 -2.04 -15.82 5.31
C ARG A 29 -0.97 -15.94 4.21
N TRP A 30 0.01 -16.82 4.38
CA TRP A 30 1.07 -17.08 3.38
C TRP A 30 0.49 -17.60 2.06
N MET A 31 -0.46 -18.52 2.12
CA MET A 31 -1.14 -19.06 0.92
C MET A 31 -1.97 -18.00 0.17
N GLN A 32 -2.28 -16.89 0.82
CA GLN A 32 -3.01 -15.75 0.25
C GLN A 32 -2.10 -14.66 -0.29
N THR A 33 -0.79 -14.75 -0.08
CA THR A 33 0.15 -13.73 -0.56
C THR A 33 0.11 -13.57 -2.07
N VAL A 34 0.44 -12.36 -2.50
CA VAL A 34 0.51 -11.95 -3.91
C VAL A 34 1.88 -11.35 -4.21
N GLY A 35 2.29 -11.33 -5.48
CA GLY A 35 3.59 -10.82 -5.90
C GLY A 35 4.75 -11.81 -5.70
N GLY A 36 5.99 -11.29 -5.59
CA GLY A 36 7.21 -12.07 -5.53
C GLY A 36 7.55 -12.83 -6.82
N PHE A 37 8.64 -13.60 -6.79
CA PHE A 37 9.14 -14.36 -7.95
C PHE A 37 8.27 -15.60 -8.29
N SER A 38 7.47 -16.09 -7.32
CA SER A 38 6.68 -17.32 -7.44
C SER A 38 5.16 -17.12 -7.37
N GLY A 39 4.67 -15.87 -7.30
CA GLY A 39 3.26 -15.58 -7.02
C GLY A 39 2.32 -16.15 -8.07
N ARG A 40 1.38 -17.01 -7.65
CA ARG A 40 0.24 -17.44 -8.50
C ARG A 40 -0.77 -16.31 -8.75
N ARG A 41 -0.65 -15.18 -8.03
CA ARG A 41 -1.58 -14.04 -8.04
C ARG A 41 -0.80 -12.73 -7.94
N MET A 42 -1.30 -11.71 -8.64
CA MET A 42 -0.70 -10.37 -8.70
C MET A 42 -1.49 -9.40 -7.82
N PRO A 43 -0.84 -8.48 -7.09
CA PRO A 43 -1.52 -7.33 -6.52
C PRO A 43 -2.24 -6.52 -7.60
N GLU A 44 -3.48 -6.15 -7.34
CA GLU A 44 -4.33 -5.37 -8.25
C GLU A 44 -4.49 -3.94 -7.77
N GLN A 45 -4.78 -3.00 -8.68
CA GLN A 45 -5.01 -1.61 -8.31
C GLN A 45 -6.14 -1.48 -7.28
N GLY A 46 -5.91 -0.65 -6.27
CA GLY A 46 -6.81 -0.44 -5.13
C GLY A 46 -6.73 -1.50 -4.03
N MET A 47 -6.00 -2.60 -4.23
CA MET A 47 -5.83 -3.61 -3.19
C MET A 47 -4.99 -3.06 -2.03
N PHE A 48 -5.54 -3.12 -0.82
CA PHE A 48 -4.79 -2.86 0.41
C PHE A 48 -3.93 -4.06 0.79
N VAL A 49 -2.66 -3.80 1.09
CA VAL A 49 -1.66 -4.82 1.38
C VAL A 49 -0.71 -4.40 2.49
N LYS A 50 -0.17 -5.40 3.18
CA LYS A 50 1.02 -5.29 4.01
C LYS A 50 2.22 -5.91 3.29
N THR A 51 3.35 -5.21 3.27
CA THR A 51 4.65 -5.69 2.78
C THR A 51 5.61 -5.98 3.94
N GLY A 52 6.79 -6.51 3.63
CA GLY A 52 7.92 -6.55 4.56
C GLY A 52 8.45 -5.14 4.85
N PRO A 53 9.37 -4.98 5.82
CA PRO A 53 10.01 -3.70 6.07
C PRO A 53 10.69 -3.17 4.79
N HIS A 54 10.45 -1.90 4.48
CA HIS A 54 11.02 -1.24 3.30
C HIS A 54 11.62 0.11 3.74
N GLY A 55 12.80 0.47 3.21
CA GLY A 55 13.50 1.69 3.61
C GLY A 55 13.95 1.73 5.08
N GLY A 56 14.09 0.57 5.74
CA GLY A 56 14.55 0.45 7.13
C GLY A 56 13.46 0.74 8.19
N SER A 57 12.20 0.91 7.79
CA SER A 57 11.10 1.12 8.73
C SER A 57 9.98 0.11 8.51
N MET A 58 9.53 -0.53 9.59
CA MET A 58 8.28 -1.31 9.60
C MET A 58 7.07 -0.41 9.31
N ARG A 59 7.17 0.89 9.60
CA ARG A 59 6.07 1.88 9.50
C ARG A 59 5.62 2.13 8.06
N GLY A 60 6.52 1.92 7.09
CA GLY A 60 6.23 2.06 5.66
C GLY A 60 5.67 0.80 5.02
N SER A 61 5.09 -0.13 5.78
CA SER A 61 4.75 -1.45 5.27
C SER A 61 3.26 -1.69 5.00
N ILE A 62 2.36 -0.74 5.27
CA ILE A 62 0.93 -0.85 4.93
C ILE A 62 0.56 0.21 3.91
N GLY A 63 -0.13 -0.18 2.84
CA GLY A 63 -0.53 0.71 1.77
C GLY A 63 -1.51 0.04 0.81
N TRP A 64 -1.99 0.78 -0.18
CA TRP A 64 -2.83 0.26 -1.24
C TRP A 64 -2.16 0.43 -2.61
N VAL A 65 -2.44 -0.48 -3.56
CA VAL A 65 -1.78 -0.51 -4.87
C VAL A 65 -2.28 0.62 -5.77
N ALA A 66 -1.45 1.63 -5.98
CA ALA A 66 -1.75 2.77 -6.85
C ALA A 66 -1.53 2.45 -8.33
N GLN A 67 -0.43 1.75 -8.62
CA GLN A 67 -0.04 1.44 -9.99
C GLN A 67 0.74 0.13 -10.05
N VAL A 68 0.49 -0.64 -11.11
CA VAL A 68 1.30 -1.79 -11.48
C VAL A 68 2.07 -1.45 -12.76
N ARG A 69 3.38 -1.64 -12.76
CA ARG A 69 4.25 -1.47 -13.95
C ARG A 69 4.93 -2.79 -14.24
N LEU A 70 4.49 -3.45 -15.31
CA LEU A 70 4.94 -4.80 -15.66
C LEU A 70 6.39 -4.79 -16.12
N LYS A 71 7.18 -5.76 -15.64
CA LYS A 71 8.57 -6.06 -16.05
C LYS A 71 9.56 -4.89 -15.93
N GLN A 72 9.25 -3.90 -15.10
CA GLN A 72 10.12 -2.73 -14.85
C GLN A 72 10.89 -2.80 -13.53
N GLY A 73 10.73 -3.89 -12.77
CA GLY A 73 11.36 -4.10 -11.47
C GLY A 73 12.66 -4.88 -11.54
N GLN A 74 13.25 -5.08 -10.35
CA GLN A 74 14.48 -5.84 -10.19
C GLN A 74 14.32 -7.25 -10.77
N PHE A 75 15.32 -7.73 -11.50
CA PHE A 75 15.31 -9.05 -12.18
C PHE A 75 14.14 -9.24 -13.16
N GLY A 76 13.57 -8.16 -13.72
CA GLY A 76 12.41 -8.24 -14.60
C GLY A 76 11.12 -8.59 -13.85
N SER A 77 11.07 -8.36 -12.54
CA SER A 77 9.83 -8.38 -11.77
C SER A 77 8.92 -7.20 -12.15
N ASP A 78 7.68 -7.26 -11.70
CA ASP A 78 6.78 -6.11 -11.82
C ASP A 78 7.07 -5.12 -10.69
N ASN A 79 6.88 -3.83 -10.96
CA ASN A 79 6.91 -2.79 -9.95
C ASN A 79 5.49 -2.49 -9.48
N TYR A 80 5.34 -2.43 -8.17
CA TYR A 80 4.09 -2.03 -7.52
C TYR A 80 4.34 -0.69 -6.84
N ILE A 81 3.63 0.34 -7.30
CA ILE A 81 3.61 1.62 -6.61
C ILE A 81 2.51 1.53 -5.56
N LEU A 82 2.88 1.52 -4.29
CA LEU A 82 1.95 1.58 -3.18
C LEU A 82 1.78 3.02 -2.72
N CYS A 83 0.54 3.41 -2.45
CA CYS A 83 0.24 4.58 -1.63
C CYS A 83 0.19 4.10 -0.18
N HIS A 84 1.12 4.58 0.65
CA HIS A 84 1.20 4.27 2.07
C HIS A 84 0.44 5.28 2.92
N ALA A 85 0.04 4.83 4.11
CA ALA A 85 -0.62 5.66 5.11
C ALA A 85 0.24 6.89 5.47
N GLY A 86 -0.41 8.00 5.77
CA GLY A 86 0.23 9.30 6.00
C GLY A 86 -0.65 10.47 5.59
N ASN A 87 -0.31 11.67 6.06
CA ASN A 87 -1.00 12.90 5.73
C ASN A 87 -0.90 13.21 4.21
N GLY A 88 -1.95 12.81 3.47
CA GLY A 88 -2.06 12.92 2.01
C GLY A 88 -1.59 11.69 1.23
N GLY A 89 -1.29 10.59 1.92
CA GLY A 89 -0.66 9.40 1.37
C GLY A 89 0.73 9.68 0.79
N TRP A 90 1.59 8.68 0.73
CA TRP A 90 2.88 8.84 0.04
C TRP A 90 3.20 7.61 -0.79
N LEU A 91 3.79 7.85 -1.96
CA LEU A 91 4.05 6.80 -2.92
C LEU A 91 5.42 6.17 -2.70
N MET A 92 5.45 4.84 -2.72
CA MET A 92 6.68 4.07 -2.72
C MET A 92 6.63 2.98 -3.79
N GLN A 93 7.74 2.80 -4.50
CA GLN A 93 7.90 1.68 -5.39
C GLN A 93 8.39 0.45 -4.62
N HIS A 94 7.74 -0.68 -4.87
CA HIS A 94 8.12 -2.00 -4.38
C HIS A 94 8.45 -2.88 -5.58
N SER A 95 9.59 -3.57 -5.50
CA SER A 95 10.12 -4.42 -6.56
C SER A 95 10.51 -5.76 -5.94
N ASN A 96 10.10 -6.87 -6.57
CA ASN A 96 10.37 -8.23 -6.07
C ASN A 96 9.92 -8.48 -4.61
N ASN A 97 8.86 -7.78 -4.16
CA ASN A 97 8.27 -7.96 -2.84
C ASN A 97 7.12 -8.98 -2.89
N VAL A 98 6.96 -9.72 -1.80
CA VAL A 98 5.74 -10.48 -1.48
C VAL A 98 4.84 -9.58 -0.62
N PHE A 99 3.54 -9.62 -0.88
CA PHE A 99 2.56 -8.82 -0.17
C PHE A 99 1.49 -9.72 0.46
N TYR A 100 1.09 -9.38 1.69
CA TYR A 100 -0.05 -9.95 2.38
C TYR A 100 -1.26 -9.05 2.13
N PRO A 101 -2.31 -9.52 1.44
CA PRO A 101 -3.57 -8.79 1.37
C PRO A 101 -4.13 -8.53 2.78
N LEU A 102 -4.64 -7.32 3.00
CA LEU A 102 -5.44 -7.03 4.18
C LEU A 102 -6.85 -7.61 4.00
N ASN A 103 -7.41 -8.15 5.07
CA ASN A 103 -8.81 -8.57 5.08
C ASN A 103 -9.74 -7.35 5.21
N PRO A 104 -11.07 -7.48 4.94
CA PRO A 104 -11.98 -6.34 4.96
C PRO A 104 -11.99 -5.56 6.29
N ASP A 105 -11.91 -6.25 7.43
CA ASP A 105 -11.92 -5.60 8.75
C ASP A 105 -10.63 -4.80 8.98
N GLU A 106 -9.48 -5.37 8.60
CA GLU A 106 -8.19 -4.67 8.63
C GLU A 106 -8.18 -3.45 7.70
N VAL A 107 -8.82 -3.54 6.53
CA VAL A 107 -8.96 -2.42 5.60
C VAL A 107 -9.73 -1.28 6.26
N GLU A 108 -10.90 -1.54 6.81
CA GLU A 108 -11.71 -0.51 7.47
C GLU A 108 -10.97 0.19 8.61
N LEU A 109 -10.13 -0.55 9.35
CA LEU A 109 -9.30 0.03 10.42
C LEU A 109 -8.17 0.93 9.89
N VAL A 110 -7.54 0.61 8.75
CA VAL A 110 -6.42 1.40 8.24
C VAL A 110 -6.83 2.60 7.39
N ARG A 111 -8.05 2.59 6.82
CA ARG A 111 -8.56 3.66 5.94
C ARG A 111 -8.42 5.08 6.49
N PRO A 112 -8.74 5.38 7.77
CA PRO A 112 -8.65 6.74 8.31
C PRO A 112 -7.25 7.36 8.18
N PHE A 113 -6.20 6.54 8.15
CA PHE A 113 -4.80 6.98 8.06
C PHE A 113 -4.35 7.39 6.65
N PHE A 114 -5.26 7.34 5.66
CA PHE A 114 -5.01 7.78 4.28
C PHE A 114 -5.64 9.15 3.97
N ALA A 115 -6.30 9.78 4.94
CA ALA A 115 -7.11 10.99 4.69
C ALA A 115 -8.05 10.77 3.48
N ASP A 116 -8.10 11.71 2.52
CA ASP A 116 -8.94 11.58 1.31
C ASP A 116 -8.33 10.70 0.21
N ARG A 117 -7.16 10.09 0.43
CA ARG A 117 -6.37 9.40 -0.61
C ARG A 117 -6.63 7.90 -0.59
N LEU A 118 -7.90 7.59 -0.82
CA LEU A 118 -8.43 6.23 -0.93
C LEU A 118 -8.52 5.78 -2.39
N PRO A 119 -8.45 4.47 -2.67
CA PRO A 119 -8.51 3.93 -4.02
C PRO A 119 -9.71 4.40 -4.86
N GLU A 120 -10.89 4.50 -4.25
CA GLU A 120 -12.12 4.91 -4.92
C GLU A 120 -12.12 6.38 -5.39
N ASN A 121 -11.21 7.20 -4.85
CA ASN A 121 -11.04 8.60 -5.22
C ASN A 121 -10.00 8.79 -6.35
N GLU A 122 -9.52 7.68 -6.93
CA GLU A 122 -8.47 7.68 -7.94
C GLU A 122 -9.00 7.22 -9.31
N ASP A 123 -8.62 7.97 -10.35
CA ASP A 123 -8.87 7.58 -11.74
C ASP A 123 -7.67 6.79 -12.26
N PHE A 124 -7.80 5.46 -12.23
CA PHE A 124 -6.75 4.56 -12.71
C PHE A 124 -6.58 4.55 -14.24
N SER A 125 -7.54 5.08 -15.01
CA SER A 125 -7.52 5.05 -16.48
C SER A 125 -6.39 5.89 -17.08
N ARG A 126 -5.90 6.89 -16.33
CA ARG A 126 -4.81 7.79 -16.73
C ARG A 126 -3.46 7.41 -16.11
N GLY A 127 -3.40 6.28 -15.40
CA GLY A 127 -2.32 5.98 -14.47
C GLY A 127 -2.41 6.86 -13.20
N TYR A 128 -1.67 6.51 -12.16
CA TYR A 128 -1.72 7.27 -10.91
C TYR A 128 -1.12 8.67 -11.07
N ILE A 129 -1.91 9.71 -10.80
CA ILE A 129 -1.48 11.11 -10.86
C ILE A 129 -1.23 11.63 -9.43
N PRO A 130 -0.02 12.10 -9.09
CA PRO A 130 0.27 12.72 -7.80
C PRO A 130 -0.66 13.90 -7.50
N LEU A 131 -1.03 14.14 -6.23
CA LEU A 131 -1.96 15.22 -5.83
C LEU A 131 -1.52 16.60 -6.35
N ALA A 132 -0.21 16.85 -6.36
CA ALA A 132 0.36 18.09 -6.88
C ALA A 132 0.00 18.32 -8.36
N ALA A 133 0.03 17.25 -9.16
CA ALA A 133 -0.36 17.30 -10.56
C ALA A 133 -1.90 17.38 -10.74
N LYS A 134 -2.69 16.74 -9.85
CA LYS A 134 -4.16 16.88 -9.86
C LYS A 134 -4.61 18.32 -9.57
N LYS A 135 -4.03 18.98 -8.55
CA LYS A 135 -4.36 20.38 -8.22
C LYS A 135 -4.02 21.33 -9.36
N LEU A 136 -2.90 21.10 -10.06
CA LEU A 136 -2.51 21.91 -11.21
C LEU A 136 -3.47 21.71 -12.40
N ALA A 137 -3.92 20.48 -12.64
CA ALA A 137 -4.86 20.17 -13.70
C ALA A 137 -6.25 20.79 -13.47
N LEU A 138 -6.73 20.81 -12.22
CA LEU A 138 -8.02 21.41 -11.85
C LEU A 138 -8.01 22.95 -11.90
N LEU A 139 -6.84 23.57 -11.71
CA LEU A 139 -6.67 25.03 -11.84
C LEU A 139 -6.50 25.48 -13.30
N ALA A 140 -6.27 24.55 -14.23
CA ALA A 140 -6.10 24.81 -15.65
C ALA A 140 -7.37 24.54 -16.49
N SER A 141 -8.47 24.16 -15.84
CA SER A 141 -9.80 23.85 -16.41
C SER A 141 -10.85 24.83 -15.93
#